data_AF-A0A9W9ECF9-F1
#
_entry.id   AF-A0A9W9ECF9-F1
#
_cell.length_a   1.000
_cell.length_b   1.000
_cell.length_c   1.000
_cell.angle_alpha   90.00
_cell.angle_beta   90.00
_cell.angle_gamma   90.00
#
_symmetry.space_group_name_H-M   'P 1'
#
loop_
_entity.id
_entity.type
_entity.pdbx_description
1 polymer ?
#
loop_
_entity_poly.entity_id
_entity_poly.type
_entity_poly.pdbx_seq_one_letter_code
_entity_poly.pdbx_strand_id
1 'polypeptide(L)'
;MSFDESFLSPRGLLVNNNSNFVCDGPNFSKLQQATQATLRLPYDDQRIRYVAGFTDKGMQELYSDLLIPIMEDFYKKGYRSVGDVCKLILKLATAAQMDYDKIFDALERLYGHESDNDSLREEVQAKIKERIDKLTSLSDIATNVTHSLRDAIGNVTEAQILVKKIGVDLSSQSTIERLRACHEGERDSEDFDNDCNALGILQGIIDKQNMQDDSGGSMDNLQHAVGATVDIWNDLTALSTYVAEHTQPGPGPLLDLQKNKLLEMWSDLATEVQYFLDNYME
;
A
#
# COMPACT_ATOMS: atom_id res chain seq x y z
N MET A 1 -35.31 -6.70 8.62
CA MET A 1 -34.07 -6.27 7.94
C MET A 1 -34.03 -7.03 6.62
N SER A 2 -33.85 -6.36 5.49
CA SER A 2 -33.67 -7.03 4.19
C SER A 2 -32.19 -6.95 3.86
N PHE A 3 -31.53 -8.11 3.77
CA PHE A 3 -30.14 -8.17 3.34
C PHE A 3 -30.11 -8.06 1.81
N ASP A 4 -29.31 -7.14 1.28
CA ASP A 4 -29.21 -6.92 -0.16
C ASP A 4 -28.34 -8.00 -0.84
N GLU A 5 -28.33 -8.05 -2.19
CA GLU A 5 -27.55 -9.04 -2.93
C GLU A 5 -26.02 -8.96 -2.75
N SER A 6 -25.52 -7.85 -2.22
CA SER A 6 -24.09 -7.62 -1.94
C SER A 6 -23.71 -7.97 -0.49
N PHE A 7 -24.68 -8.30 0.36
CA PHE A 7 -24.46 -8.64 1.75
C PHE A 7 -23.53 -9.86 1.87
N LEU A 8 -22.49 -9.77 2.72
CA LEU A 8 -21.42 -10.77 2.88
C LEU A 8 -20.55 -11.01 1.63
N SER A 9 -20.74 -10.26 0.55
CA SER A 9 -19.83 -10.32 -0.59
C SER A 9 -18.50 -9.61 -0.25
N PRO A 10 -17.43 -9.80 -1.03
CA PRO A 10 -16.19 -9.03 -0.86
C PRO A 10 -16.32 -7.57 -1.31
N ARG A 11 -17.51 -6.97 -1.23
CA ARG A 11 -17.81 -5.63 -1.77
C ARG A 11 -16.77 -4.60 -1.36
N GLY A 12 -16.36 -3.78 -2.33
CA GLY A 12 -15.29 -2.79 -2.15
C GLY A 12 -13.87 -3.35 -2.26
N LEU A 13 -13.66 -4.67 -2.09
CA LEU A 13 -12.38 -5.33 -2.41
C LEU A 13 -12.29 -5.72 -3.89
N LEU A 14 -13.45 -5.92 -4.54
CA LEU A 14 -13.54 -6.01 -5.99
C LEU A 14 -14.17 -4.74 -6.57
N VAL A 15 -13.56 -4.20 -7.62
CA VAL A 15 -13.98 -3.00 -8.34
C VAL A 15 -14.31 -3.34 -9.80
N ASN A 16 -14.80 -2.34 -10.56
CA ASN A 16 -15.15 -2.49 -11.98
C ASN A 16 -16.15 -3.64 -12.23
N ASN A 17 -17.32 -3.58 -11.58
CA ASN A 17 -18.34 -4.63 -11.66
C ASN A 17 -17.84 -6.01 -11.17
N ASN A 18 -17.07 -6.01 -10.09
CA ASN A 18 -16.54 -7.19 -9.41
C ASN A 18 -15.47 -7.98 -10.20
N SER A 19 -14.81 -7.37 -11.18
CA SER A 19 -13.84 -8.07 -12.02
C SER A 19 -12.39 -7.90 -11.58
N ASN A 20 -12.07 -6.83 -10.85
CA ASN A 20 -10.68 -6.48 -10.55
C ASN A 20 -10.48 -6.28 -9.06
N PHE A 21 -9.30 -6.63 -8.55
CA PHE A 21 -8.91 -6.28 -7.19
C PHE A 21 -8.79 -4.75 -7.00
N VAL A 22 -9.18 -4.25 -5.82
CA VAL A 22 -9.14 -2.81 -5.47
C VAL A 22 -7.72 -2.24 -5.45
N CYS A 23 -6.70 -3.07 -5.21
CA CYS A 23 -5.30 -2.66 -5.35
C CYS A 23 -4.88 -2.77 -6.82
N ASP A 24 -4.74 -1.63 -7.47
CA ASP A 24 -4.38 -1.55 -8.88
C ASP A 24 -2.87 -1.76 -9.07
N GLY A 25 -2.49 -2.84 -9.78
CA GLY A 25 -1.09 -3.19 -10.04
C GLY A 25 -0.23 -2.03 -10.55
N PRO A 26 -0.65 -1.28 -11.57
CA PRO A 26 0.07 -0.09 -12.06
C PRO A 26 0.38 0.95 -10.97
N ASN A 27 -0.55 1.24 -10.06
CA ASN A 27 -0.29 2.16 -8.95
C ASN A 27 0.84 1.65 -8.04
N PHE A 28 0.84 0.35 -7.72
CA PHE A 28 1.88 -0.25 -6.87
C PHE A 28 3.21 -0.41 -7.61
N SER A 29 3.19 -0.63 -8.92
CA SER A 29 4.40 -0.59 -9.76
C SER A 29 5.05 0.80 -9.74
N LYS A 30 4.27 1.89 -9.81
CA LYS A 30 4.81 3.25 -9.68
C LYS A 30 5.42 3.47 -8.30
N LEU A 31 4.71 3.05 -7.25
CA LEU A 31 5.20 3.16 -5.87
C LEU A 31 6.50 2.37 -5.67
N GLN A 32 6.61 1.16 -6.22
CA GLN A 32 7.82 0.35 -6.19
C GLN A 32 8.97 1.02 -6.95
N GLN A 33 8.71 1.53 -8.16
CA GLN A 33 9.70 2.25 -8.96
C GLN A 33 10.20 3.51 -8.24
N ALA A 34 9.30 4.30 -7.65
CA ALA A 34 9.65 5.48 -6.87
C ALA A 34 10.49 5.10 -5.64
N THR A 35 10.09 4.07 -4.91
CA THR A 35 10.86 3.53 -3.77
C THR A 35 12.27 3.10 -4.21
N GLN A 36 12.39 2.36 -5.32
CA GLN A 36 13.69 1.93 -5.84
C GLN A 36 14.54 3.12 -6.30
N ALA A 37 13.92 4.11 -6.95
CA ALA A 37 14.61 5.34 -7.36
C ALA A 37 15.15 6.10 -6.14
N THR A 38 14.36 6.19 -5.06
CA THR A 38 14.80 6.79 -3.79
C THR A 38 15.93 5.98 -3.15
N LEU A 39 15.85 4.64 -3.13
CA LEU A 39 16.92 3.78 -2.60
C LEU A 39 18.23 3.84 -3.40
N ARG A 40 18.18 4.30 -4.66
CA ARG A 40 19.36 4.50 -5.52
C ARG A 40 19.97 5.89 -5.38
N LEU A 41 19.36 6.79 -4.61
CA LEU A 41 19.90 8.12 -4.36
C LEU A 41 21.27 8.04 -3.68
N PRO A 42 22.22 8.93 -4.05
CA PRO A 42 23.54 8.93 -3.48
C PRO A 42 23.53 9.57 -2.08
N TYR A 43 23.37 8.74 -1.04
CA TYR A 43 23.22 9.16 0.35
C TYR A 43 24.54 9.26 1.14
N ASP A 44 25.68 8.95 0.51
CA ASP A 44 27.00 9.03 1.12
C ASP A 44 28.06 9.52 0.12
N ASP A 45 29.22 9.93 0.62
CA ASP A 45 30.34 10.46 -0.16
C ASP A 45 30.76 9.51 -1.29
N GLN A 46 30.86 8.23 -0.96
CA GLN A 46 31.31 7.20 -1.89
C GLN A 46 30.31 7.06 -3.04
N ARG A 47 29.02 7.11 -2.73
CA ARG A 47 27.93 6.99 -3.70
C ARG A 47 27.79 8.24 -4.54
N ILE A 48 27.95 9.44 -3.97
CA ILE A 48 28.01 10.69 -4.76
C ILE A 48 29.17 10.64 -5.74
N ARG A 49 30.37 10.26 -5.31
CA ARG A 49 31.54 10.14 -6.19
C ARG A 49 31.35 9.09 -7.28
N TYR A 50 30.78 7.94 -6.93
CA TYR A 50 30.52 6.87 -7.89
C TYR A 50 29.45 7.24 -8.92
N VAL A 51 28.40 7.93 -8.50
CA VAL A 51 27.22 8.22 -9.35
C VAL A 51 27.39 9.51 -10.14
N ALA A 52 27.86 10.59 -9.52
CA ALA A 52 28.00 11.91 -10.14
C ALA A 52 29.38 12.15 -10.74
N GLY A 53 30.45 11.62 -10.12
CA GLY A 53 31.81 11.72 -10.65
C GLY A 53 32.55 13.02 -10.31
N PHE A 54 32.20 13.70 -9.21
CA PHE A 54 32.92 14.88 -8.76
C PHE A 54 34.42 14.61 -8.53
N THR A 55 35.26 15.57 -8.92
CA THR A 55 36.67 15.64 -8.53
C THR A 55 36.79 15.94 -7.02
N ASP A 56 37.96 15.70 -6.43
CA ASP A 56 38.18 16.01 -5.01
C ASP A 56 37.97 17.49 -4.69
N LYS A 57 38.33 18.39 -5.62
CA LYS A 57 38.20 19.85 -5.43
C LYS A 57 36.75 20.30 -5.51
N GLY A 58 36.01 19.86 -6.53
CA GLY A 58 34.58 20.16 -6.64
C GLY A 58 33.79 19.61 -5.47
N MET A 59 34.11 18.37 -5.04
CA MET A 59 33.49 17.77 -3.87
C MET A 59 33.75 18.61 -2.62
N GLN A 60 35.01 19.00 -2.36
CA GLN A 60 35.39 19.82 -1.21
C GLN A 60 34.74 21.21 -1.21
N GLU A 61 34.68 21.87 -2.37
CA GLU A 61 34.09 23.21 -2.52
C GLU A 61 32.59 23.22 -2.19
N LEU A 62 31.87 22.17 -2.60
CA LEU A 62 30.40 22.09 -2.44
C LEU A 62 29.97 21.28 -1.21
N TYR A 63 30.94 20.73 -0.46
CA TYR A 63 30.69 19.65 0.49
C TYR A 63 29.71 20.04 1.60
N SER A 64 30.06 21.06 2.38
CA SER A 64 29.34 21.41 3.61
C SER A 64 28.01 22.10 3.34
N ASP A 65 27.93 22.89 2.26
CA ASP A 65 26.78 23.76 2.00
C ASP A 65 25.70 23.09 1.16
N LEU A 66 26.09 22.16 0.26
CA LEU A 66 25.17 21.61 -0.74
C LEU A 66 25.11 20.08 -0.70
N LEU A 67 26.24 19.38 -0.55
CA LEU A 67 26.26 17.91 -0.64
C LEU A 67 25.85 17.22 0.67
N ILE A 68 26.30 17.69 1.83
CA ILE A 68 25.91 17.13 3.15
C ILE A 68 24.40 17.17 3.37
N PRO A 69 23.70 18.31 3.16
CA PRO A 69 22.25 18.37 3.36
C PRO A 69 21.49 17.37 2.47
N ILE A 70 21.93 17.19 1.22
CA ILE A 70 21.34 16.20 0.30
C ILE A 70 21.53 14.77 0.83
N MET A 71 22.71 14.45 1.33
CA MET A 71 23.03 13.11 1.85
C MET A 71 22.22 12.73 3.09
N GLU A 72 22.10 13.64 4.05
CA GLU A 72 21.34 13.41 5.29
C GLU A 72 19.84 13.21 5.02
N ASP A 73 19.28 13.95 4.06
CA ASP A 73 17.85 13.87 3.72
C ASP A 73 17.50 12.67 2.84
N PHE A 74 18.44 12.16 2.04
CA PHE A 74 18.26 10.90 1.32
C PHE A 74 18.16 9.67 2.23
N TYR A 75 18.65 9.74 3.48
CA TYR A 75 18.65 8.61 4.41
C TYR A 75 17.44 8.63 5.35
N LYS A 76 16.21 8.48 4.84
CA LYS A 76 15.01 8.24 5.67
C LYS A 76 14.02 7.24 5.02
N LYS A 77 13.97 6.05 5.65
CA LYS A 77 12.95 4.96 5.67
C LYS A 77 12.31 4.50 4.35
N GLY A 78 12.47 3.20 4.07
CA GLY A 78 11.89 2.49 2.93
C GLY A 78 10.70 1.58 3.25
N TYR A 79 9.98 1.26 2.17
CA TYR A 79 8.69 0.59 2.04
C TYR A 79 8.81 -0.95 1.97
N ARG A 80 8.21 -1.69 2.92
CA ARG A 80 8.18 -3.18 2.90
C ARG A 80 6.86 -3.84 3.35
N SER A 81 5.83 -3.09 3.71
CA SER A 81 4.70 -3.61 4.51
C SER A 81 3.37 -3.85 3.77
N VAL A 82 3.29 -3.62 2.45
CA VAL A 82 2.04 -3.81 1.68
C VAL A 82 1.77 -5.28 1.32
N GLY A 83 2.82 -6.07 1.07
CA GLY A 83 2.65 -7.49 0.71
C GLY A 83 1.92 -8.29 1.79
N ASP A 84 2.05 -7.89 3.05
CA ASP A 84 1.40 -8.55 4.18
C ASP A 84 -0.12 -8.32 4.20
N VAL A 85 -0.60 -7.14 3.78
CA VAL A 85 -2.05 -6.84 3.66
C VAL A 85 -2.67 -7.73 2.58
N CYS A 86 -2.05 -7.80 1.40
CA CYS A 86 -2.55 -8.62 0.29
C CYS A 86 -2.58 -10.11 0.64
N LYS A 87 -1.55 -10.63 1.33
CA LYS A 87 -1.53 -12.02 1.81
C LYS A 87 -2.67 -12.32 2.79
N LEU A 88 -3.07 -11.37 3.62
CA LEU A 88 -4.20 -11.55 4.54
C LEU A 88 -5.55 -11.52 3.81
N ILE A 89 -5.73 -10.62 2.84
CA ILE A 89 -6.91 -10.61 1.98
C ILE A 89 -7.05 -11.96 1.25
N LEU A 90 -5.94 -12.49 0.70
CA LEU A 90 -5.94 -13.81 0.05
C LEU A 90 -6.34 -14.93 1.01
N LYS A 91 -5.80 -14.95 2.24
CA LYS A 91 -6.17 -15.94 3.28
C LYS A 91 -7.66 -15.84 3.63
N LEU A 92 -8.20 -14.63 3.67
CA LEU A 92 -9.60 -14.39 3.97
C LEU A 92 -10.50 -14.88 2.83
N ALA A 93 -10.14 -14.55 1.59
CA ALA A 93 -10.87 -14.95 0.39
C ALA A 93 -10.86 -16.48 0.18
N THR A 94 -9.70 -17.11 0.31
CA THR A 94 -9.56 -18.58 0.18
C THR A 94 -10.31 -19.36 1.26
N ALA A 95 -10.49 -18.79 2.46
CA ALA A 95 -11.28 -19.41 3.52
C ALA A 95 -12.80 -19.17 3.40
N ALA A 96 -13.25 -18.27 2.50
CA ALA A 96 -14.65 -17.82 2.45
C ALA A 96 -15.64 -18.97 2.19
N GLN A 97 -15.31 -19.88 1.27
CA GLN A 97 -16.16 -21.02 0.96
C GLN A 97 -16.42 -21.89 2.19
N MET A 98 -15.36 -22.34 2.86
CA MET A 98 -15.49 -23.16 4.06
C MET A 98 -16.23 -22.41 5.18
N ASP A 99 -15.96 -21.12 5.37
CA ASP A 99 -16.57 -20.33 6.44
C ASP A 99 -18.09 -20.14 6.15
N TYR A 100 -18.48 -19.86 4.91
CA TYR A 100 -19.88 -19.63 4.54
C TYR A 100 -20.69 -20.89 4.35
N ASP A 101 -20.11 -21.99 3.87
CA ASP A 101 -20.81 -23.28 3.84
C ASP A 101 -21.32 -23.64 5.24
N LYS A 102 -20.44 -23.52 6.25
CA LYS A 102 -20.82 -23.79 7.63
C LYS A 102 -21.88 -22.81 8.17
N ILE A 103 -21.84 -21.54 7.79
CA ILE A 103 -22.81 -20.53 8.26
C ILE A 103 -24.18 -20.75 7.60
N PHE A 104 -24.22 -20.90 6.27
CA PHE A 104 -25.47 -21.09 5.53
C PHE A 104 -26.18 -22.38 5.93
N ASP A 105 -25.45 -23.49 6.00
CA ASP A 105 -26.04 -24.80 6.34
C ASP A 105 -26.59 -24.80 7.78
N ALA A 106 -25.88 -24.15 8.72
CA ALA A 106 -26.33 -24.05 10.09
C ALA A 106 -27.52 -23.09 10.27
N LEU A 107 -27.58 -21.99 9.50
CA LEU A 107 -28.73 -21.09 9.46
C LEU A 107 -29.97 -21.76 8.87
N GLU A 108 -29.82 -22.56 7.80
CA GLU A 108 -30.93 -23.32 7.21
C GLU A 108 -31.54 -24.29 8.23
N ARG A 109 -30.69 -25.01 8.98
CA ARG A 109 -31.13 -25.89 10.07
C ARG A 109 -31.82 -25.10 11.18
N LEU A 110 -31.20 -24.02 11.63
CA LEU A 110 -31.68 -23.19 12.74
C LEU A 110 -33.03 -22.53 12.43
N TYR A 111 -33.28 -22.05 11.22
CA TYR A 111 -34.56 -21.42 10.89
C TYR A 111 -35.61 -22.39 10.31
N GLY A 112 -35.18 -23.62 9.99
CA GLY A 112 -36.04 -24.70 9.53
C GLY A 112 -36.53 -25.61 10.67
N HIS A 113 -35.84 -26.72 10.89
CA HIS A 113 -36.31 -27.81 11.74
C HIS A 113 -35.66 -27.86 13.13
N GLU A 114 -34.69 -26.99 13.41
CA GLU A 114 -33.94 -26.93 14.67
C GLU A 114 -34.02 -25.53 15.33
N SER A 115 -35.16 -24.83 15.24
CA SER A 115 -35.33 -23.46 15.77
C SER A 115 -35.07 -23.29 17.25
N ASP A 116 -35.39 -24.33 18.02
CA ASP A 116 -35.26 -24.33 19.47
C ASP A 116 -33.91 -24.95 19.93
N ASN A 117 -32.97 -25.17 18.99
CA ASN A 117 -31.66 -25.73 19.29
C ASN A 117 -30.67 -24.62 19.68
N ASP A 118 -30.64 -24.30 20.98
CA ASP A 118 -29.73 -23.30 21.55
C ASP A 118 -28.25 -23.62 21.27
N SER A 119 -27.87 -24.90 21.28
CA SER A 119 -26.49 -25.31 21.00
C SER A 119 -26.09 -25.03 19.54
N LEU A 120 -27.00 -25.26 18.59
CA LEU A 120 -26.78 -24.90 17.19
C LEU A 120 -26.67 -23.37 17.02
N ARG A 121 -27.48 -22.60 17.76
CA ARG A 121 -27.42 -21.14 17.75
C ARG A 121 -26.07 -20.62 18.26
N GLU A 122 -25.58 -21.17 19.36
CA GLU A 122 -24.23 -20.86 19.87
C GLU A 122 -23.14 -21.22 18.86
N GLU A 123 -23.28 -22.35 18.16
CA GLU A 123 -22.34 -22.77 17.11
C GLU A 123 -22.32 -21.77 15.94
N VAL A 124 -23.49 -21.35 15.45
CA VAL A 124 -23.60 -20.33 14.39
C VAL A 124 -22.94 -19.01 14.82
N GLN A 125 -23.24 -18.55 16.04
CA GLN A 125 -22.65 -17.35 16.62
C GLN A 125 -21.11 -17.44 16.70
N ALA A 126 -20.58 -18.58 17.15
CA ALA A 126 -19.15 -18.81 17.24
C ALA A 126 -18.46 -18.72 15.87
N LYS A 127 -19.05 -19.31 14.82
CA LYS A 127 -18.48 -19.25 13.46
C LYS A 127 -18.52 -17.84 12.86
N ILE A 128 -19.62 -17.11 13.06
CA ILE A 128 -19.70 -15.70 12.65
C ILE A 128 -18.63 -14.89 13.38
N LYS A 129 -18.45 -15.12 14.69
CA LYS A 129 -17.42 -14.48 15.51
C LYS A 129 -16.00 -14.78 15.01
N GLU A 130 -15.68 -16.04 14.69
CA GLU A 130 -14.37 -16.40 14.14
C GLU A 130 -14.05 -15.60 12.86
N ARG A 131 -15.05 -15.41 11.99
CA ARG A 131 -14.88 -14.61 10.77
C ARG A 131 -14.72 -13.12 11.06
N ILE A 132 -15.49 -12.59 12.02
CA ILE A 132 -15.35 -11.23 12.53
C ILE A 132 -13.94 -10.98 13.08
N ASP A 133 -13.41 -11.90 13.89
CA ASP A 133 -12.08 -11.75 14.50
C ASP A 133 -10.96 -11.73 13.43
N LYS A 134 -11.10 -12.51 12.35
CA LYS A 134 -10.21 -12.46 11.17
C LYS A 134 -10.29 -11.10 10.45
N LEU A 135 -11.48 -10.54 10.27
CA LEU A 135 -11.68 -9.23 9.64
C LEU A 135 -11.15 -8.08 10.50
N THR A 136 -11.35 -8.12 11.82
CA THR A 136 -10.78 -7.16 12.76
C THR A 136 -9.26 -7.16 12.65
N SER A 137 -8.64 -8.34 12.66
CA SER A 137 -7.19 -8.48 12.50
C SER A 137 -6.69 -7.91 11.16
N LEU A 138 -7.43 -8.15 10.07
CA LEU A 138 -7.12 -7.57 8.76
C LEU A 138 -7.24 -6.05 8.77
N SER A 139 -8.32 -5.50 9.31
CA SER A 139 -8.56 -4.06 9.41
C SER A 139 -7.47 -3.36 10.24
N ASP A 140 -7.07 -3.94 11.37
CA ASP A 140 -6.00 -3.41 12.22
C ASP A 140 -4.66 -3.36 11.48
N ILE A 141 -4.29 -4.45 10.81
CA ILE A 141 -3.04 -4.53 10.04
C ILE A 141 -3.08 -3.57 8.86
N ALA A 142 -4.17 -3.54 8.08
CA ALA A 142 -4.32 -2.65 6.95
C ALA A 142 -4.29 -1.16 7.36
N THR A 143 -4.88 -0.83 8.51
CA THR A 143 -4.83 0.51 9.12
C THR A 143 -3.41 0.86 9.54
N ASN A 144 -2.70 -0.03 10.21
CA ASN A 144 -1.30 0.18 10.62
C ASN A 144 -0.37 0.36 9.43
N VAL A 145 -0.56 -0.44 8.38
CA VAL A 145 0.18 -0.32 7.12
C VAL A 145 -0.14 1.01 6.45
N THR A 146 -1.41 1.39 6.33
CA THR A 146 -1.82 2.69 5.75
C THR A 146 -1.19 3.86 6.50
N HIS A 147 -1.20 3.86 7.84
CA HIS A 147 -0.52 4.90 8.63
C HIS A 147 0.99 4.91 8.39
N SER A 148 1.64 3.74 8.47
CA SER A 148 3.09 3.64 8.25
C SER A 148 3.49 4.12 6.86
N LEU A 149 2.67 3.85 5.85
CA LEU A 149 2.89 4.30 4.48
C LEU A 149 2.67 5.80 4.33
N ARG A 150 1.59 6.32 4.92
CA ARG A 150 1.33 7.76 4.94
C ARG A 150 2.50 8.50 5.57
N ASP A 151 3.02 8.01 6.69
CA ASP A 151 4.17 8.58 7.37
C ASP A 151 5.43 8.48 6.52
N ALA A 152 5.69 7.31 5.90
CA ALA A 152 6.85 7.14 5.02
C ALA A 152 6.79 8.05 3.79
N ILE A 153 5.64 8.10 3.10
CA ILE A 153 5.41 8.99 1.96
C ILE A 153 5.53 10.45 2.36
N GLY A 154 4.96 10.85 3.50
CA GLY A 154 5.09 12.19 4.04
C GLY A 154 6.56 12.58 4.25
N ASN A 155 7.30 11.73 4.96
CA ASN A 155 8.74 11.95 5.19
C ASN A 155 9.55 12.03 3.89
N VAL A 156 9.29 11.13 2.92
CA VAL A 156 10.00 11.15 1.62
C VAL A 156 9.59 12.36 0.79
N THR A 157 8.33 12.78 0.85
CA THR A 157 7.85 13.98 0.14
C THR A 157 8.49 15.25 0.70
N GLU A 158 8.58 15.36 2.03
CA GLU A 158 9.29 16.47 2.69
C GLU A 158 10.77 16.48 2.31
N ALA A 159 11.44 15.32 2.37
CA ALA A 159 12.83 15.19 1.93
C ALA A 159 12.99 15.56 0.45
N GLN A 160 12.08 15.12 -0.42
CA GLN A 160 12.10 15.47 -1.84
C GLN A 160 11.93 16.98 -2.07
N ILE A 161 11.06 17.66 -1.33
CA ILE A 161 10.89 19.12 -1.41
C ILE A 161 12.20 19.82 -1.01
N LEU A 162 12.83 19.38 0.08
CA LEU A 162 14.09 19.94 0.55
C LEU A 162 15.22 19.71 -0.46
N VAL A 163 15.37 18.49 -0.96
CA VAL A 163 16.39 18.14 -1.96
C VAL A 163 16.15 18.90 -3.26
N LYS A 164 14.91 19.04 -3.73
CA LYS A 164 14.61 19.86 -4.93
C LYS A 164 15.03 21.33 -4.73
N LYS A 165 14.80 21.88 -3.53
CA LYS A 165 15.26 23.22 -3.19
C LYS A 165 16.78 23.33 -3.26
N ILE A 166 17.52 22.36 -2.69
CA ILE A 166 18.98 22.33 -2.77
C ILE A 166 19.45 22.10 -4.22
N GLY A 167 18.72 21.33 -5.02
CA GLY A 167 18.96 21.15 -6.45
C GLY A 167 18.90 22.47 -7.24
N VAL A 168 17.97 23.36 -6.89
CA VAL A 168 17.94 24.72 -7.45
C VAL A 168 19.23 25.48 -7.11
N ASP A 169 19.70 25.38 -5.86
CA ASP A 169 20.94 26.02 -5.42
C ASP A 169 22.18 25.44 -6.15
N LEU A 170 22.20 24.12 -6.40
CA LEU A 170 23.24 23.45 -7.21
C LEU A 170 23.29 24.00 -8.64
N SER A 171 22.13 24.31 -9.23
CA SER A 171 22.04 24.89 -10.58
C SER A 171 22.25 26.41 -10.63
N SER A 172 22.51 27.04 -9.49
CA SER A 172 22.69 28.49 -9.44
C SER A 172 23.99 28.91 -10.11
N GLN A 173 23.95 30.10 -10.72
CA GLN A 173 25.14 30.72 -11.31
C GLN A 173 26.26 30.90 -10.28
N SER A 174 25.91 31.14 -9.01
CA SER A 174 26.88 31.25 -7.91
C SER A 174 27.62 29.93 -7.66
N THR A 175 26.94 28.78 -7.75
CA THR A 175 27.57 27.46 -7.61
C THR A 175 28.54 27.17 -8.75
N ILE A 176 28.16 27.52 -9.98
CA ILE A 176 29.05 27.39 -11.15
C ILE A 176 30.29 28.28 -11.00
N GLU A 177 30.13 29.50 -10.48
CA GLU A 177 31.24 30.42 -10.22
C GLU A 177 32.18 29.93 -9.13
N ARG A 178 31.63 29.32 -8.05
CA ARG A 178 32.43 28.68 -6.99
C ARG A 178 33.29 27.53 -7.54
N LEU A 179 32.69 26.65 -8.34
CA LEU A 179 33.44 25.59 -9.02
C LEU A 179 34.51 26.17 -9.94
N ARG A 180 34.18 27.19 -10.74
CA ARG A 180 35.17 27.83 -11.60
C ARG A 180 36.35 28.39 -10.81
N ALA A 181 36.08 29.03 -9.67
CA ALA A 181 37.10 29.61 -8.80
C ALA A 181 38.03 28.56 -8.19
N CYS A 182 37.53 27.38 -7.78
CA CYS A 182 38.36 26.36 -7.16
C CYS A 182 39.34 25.67 -8.15
N HIS A 183 39.07 25.79 -9.45
CA HIS A 183 39.93 25.33 -10.55
C HIS A 183 40.80 26.44 -11.17
N GLU A 184 40.77 27.67 -10.62
CA GLU A 184 41.63 28.75 -11.13
C GLU A 184 43.12 28.39 -11.03
N GLY A 185 43.84 28.53 -12.14
CA GLY A 185 45.28 28.25 -12.23
C GLY A 185 45.64 26.84 -12.71
N GLU A 186 44.66 25.98 -12.97
CA GLU A 186 44.87 24.70 -13.66
C GLU A 186 45.11 24.91 -15.16
N ARG A 187 45.93 24.04 -15.77
CA ARG A 187 46.32 24.17 -17.19
C ARG A 187 45.24 23.69 -18.15
N ASP A 188 44.38 22.77 -17.71
CA ASP A 188 43.31 22.16 -18.50
C ASP A 188 41.97 22.35 -17.79
N SER A 189 40.91 22.68 -18.55
CA SER A 189 39.56 22.90 -18.00
C SER A 189 38.77 21.62 -17.76
N GLU A 190 39.39 20.45 -17.99
CA GLU A 190 38.71 19.15 -17.95
C GLU A 190 38.11 18.86 -16.57
N ASP A 191 38.80 19.20 -15.48
CA ASP A 191 38.31 18.99 -14.12
C ASP A 191 37.10 19.89 -13.79
N PHE A 192 37.09 21.14 -14.24
CA PHE A 192 35.93 22.02 -14.13
C PHE A 192 34.73 21.50 -14.94
N ASP A 193 34.97 21.05 -16.18
CA ASP A 193 33.92 20.49 -17.04
C ASP A 193 33.36 19.18 -16.44
N ASN A 194 34.21 18.35 -15.83
CA ASN A 194 33.81 17.14 -15.10
C ASN A 194 32.90 17.48 -13.90
N ASP A 195 33.25 18.47 -13.09
CA ASP A 195 32.44 18.86 -11.93
C ASP A 195 31.12 19.53 -12.34
N CYS A 196 31.09 20.31 -13.43
CA CYS A 196 29.85 20.81 -14.01
C CYS A 196 28.96 19.69 -14.54
N ASN A 197 29.53 18.65 -15.16
CA ASN A 197 28.77 17.48 -15.60
C ASN A 197 28.23 16.68 -14.39
N ALA A 198 29.04 16.51 -13.34
CA ALA A 198 28.64 15.86 -12.11
C ALA A 198 27.45 16.55 -11.42
N LEU A 199 27.45 17.89 -11.41
CA LEU A 199 26.28 18.69 -10.98
C LEU A 199 25.04 18.37 -11.81
N GLY A 200 25.16 18.35 -13.14
CA GLY A 200 24.05 18.03 -14.04
C GLY A 200 23.49 16.62 -13.82
N ILE A 201 24.35 15.64 -13.56
CA ILE A 201 23.95 14.26 -13.22
C ILE A 201 23.18 14.24 -11.89
N LEU A 202 23.73 14.88 -10.85
CA LEU A 202 23.10 14.94 -9.53
C LEU A 202 21.73 15.63 -9.60
N GLN A 203 21.62 16.74 -10.34
CA GLN A 203 20.36 17.42 -10.59
C GLN A 203 19.35 16.52 -11.30
N GLY A 204 19.77 15.82 -12.37
CA GLY A 204 18.91 14.90 -13.08
C GLY A 204 18.41 13.73 -12.23
N ILE A 205 19.15 13.34 -11.19
CA ILE A 205 18.71 12.33 -10.21
C ILE A 205 17.66 12.91 -9.25
N ILE A 206 17.85 14.14 -8.79
CA ILE A 206 16.92 14.86 -7.91
C ILE A 206 15.58 15.13 -8.63
N ASP A 207 15.63 15.60 -9.87
CA ASP A 207 14.44 15.98 -10.64
C ASP A 207 13.53 14.78 -10.96
N LYS A 208 14.12 13.58 -11.06
CA LYS A 208 13.38 12.34 -11.31
C LYS A 208 12.62 11.81 -10.09
N GLN A 209 12.85 12.36 -8.89
CA GLN A 209 12.07 11.95 -7.72
C GLN A 209 10.66 12.54 -7.81
N ASN A 210 9.64 11.68 -7.73
CA ASN A 210 8.23 12.07 -7.70
C ASN A 210 7.35 11.20 -6.77
N MET A 211 7.76 11.08 -5.50
CA MET A 211 7.10 10.17 -4.56
C MET A 211 5.63 10.53 -4.31
N GLN A 212 5.26 11.80 -4.35
CA GLN A 212 3.89 12.24 -4.14
C GLN A 212 2.94 11.68 -5.21
N ASP A 213 3.25 11.90 -6.50
CA ASP A 213 2.39 11.43 -7.59
C ASP A 213 2.46 9.90 -7.75
N ASP A 214 3.64 9.30 -7.51
CA ASP A 214 3.86 7.87 -7.70
C ASP A 214 3.27 7.00 -6.59
N SER A 215 2.91 7.59 -5.44
CA SER A 215 2.35 6.88 -4.29
C SER A 215 0.86 7.13 -4.04
N GLY A 216 0.31 8.24 -4.54
CA GLY A 216 -1.07 8.66 -4.27
C GLY A 216 -2.11 7.58 -4.62
N GLY A 217 -2.02 7.02 -5.83
CA GLY A 217 -2.96 5.98 -6.27
C GLY A 217 -2.93 4.71 -5.40
N SER A 218 -1.73 4.29 -4.96
CA SER A 218 -1.58 3.13 -4.07
C SER A 218 -2.17 3.40 -2.69
N MET A 219 -2.03 4.63 -2.18
CA MET A 219 -2.61 5.04 -0.90
C MET A 219 -4.14 5.05 -0.95
N ASP A 220 -4.72 5.55 -2.04
CA ASP A 220 -6.18 5.55 -2.23
C ASP A 220 -6.70 4.11 -2.31
N ASN A 221 -5.99 3.22 -3.01
CA ASN A 221 -6.34 1.80 -3.07
C ASN A 221 -6.35 1.14 -1.69
N LEU A 222 -5.35 1.39 -0.84
CA LEU A 222 -5.29 0.82 0.50
C LEU A 222 -6.39 1.37 1.41
N GLN A 223 -6.71 2.66 1.31
CA GLN A 223 -7.81 3.26 2.07
C GLN A 223 -9.16 2.66 1.68
N HIS A 224 -9.38 2.42 0.39
CA HIS A 224 -10.56 1.70 -0.08
C HIS A 224 -10.60 0.26 0.44
N ALA A 225 -9.47 -0.45 0.43
CA ALA A 225 -9.40 -1.80 0.99
C ALA A 225 -9.76 -1.82 2.49
N VAL A 226 -9.29 -0.85 3.28
CA VAL A 226 -9.68 -0.70 4.70
C VAL A 226 -11.19 -0.47 4.83
N GLY A 227 -11.76 0.48 4.07
CA GLY A 227 -13.20 0.75 4.09
C GLY A 227 -14.03 -0.50 3.77
N ALA A 228 -13.64 -1.24 2.74
CA ALA A 228 -14.29 -2.48 2.34
C ALA A 228 -14.28 -3.54 3.47
N THR A 229 -13.18 -3.67 4.22
CA THR A 229 -13.13 -4.61 5.35
C THR A 229 -14.10 -4.25 6.46
N VAL A 230 -14.33 -2.96 6.70
CA VAL A 230 -15.32 -2.47 7.68
C VAL A 230 -16.74 -2.80 7.22
N ASP A 231 -17.04 -2.67 5.93
CA ASP A 231 -18.37 -2.98 5.39
C ASP A 231 -18.72 -4.47 5.52
N ILE A 232 -17.74 -5.36 5.32
CA ILE A 232 -17.92 -6.82 5.49
C ILE A 232 -18.05 -7.17 6.98
N TRP A 233 -17.29 -6.49 7.85
CA TRP A 233 -17.42 -6.65 9.30
C TRP A 233 -18.80 -6.22 9.81
N ASN A 234 -19.34 -5.12 9.29
CA ASN A 234 -20.69 -4.65 9.60
C ASN A 234 -21.75 -5.68 9.20
N ASP A 235 -21.60 -6.31 8.03
CA ASP A 235 -22.53 -7.36 7.59
C ASP A 235 -22.54 -8.57 8.53
N LEU A 236 -21.38 -9.08 8.89
CA LEU A 236 -21.27 -10.22 9.80
C LEU A 236 -21.81 -9.87 11.20
N THR A 237 -21.59 -8.63 11.65
CA THR A 237 -22.16 -8.15 12.91
C THR A 237 -23.68 -8.08 12.85
N ALA A 238 -24.24 -7.53 11.76
CA ALA A 238 -25.69 -7.48 11.56
C ALA A 238 -26.32 -8.88 11.50
N LEU A 239 -25.65 -9.84 10.82
CA LEU A 239 -26.07 -11.24 10.81
C LEU A 239 -26.03 -11.85 12.21
N SER A 240 -24.96 -11.60 12.97
CA SER A 240 -24.81 -12.06 14.34
C SER A 240 -25.94 -11.54 15.23
N THR A 241 -26.23 -10.24 15.18
CA THR A 241 -27.33 -9.62 15.92
C THR A 241 -28.67 -10.24 15.53
N TYR A 242 -28.92 -10.44 14.22
CA TYR A 242 -30.15 -11.07 13.75
C TYR A 242 -30.35 -12.46 14.35
N VAL A 243 -29.31 -13.30 14.32
CA VAL A 243 -29.35 -14.67 14.88
C VAL A 243 -29.61 -14.68 16.39
N ALA A 244 -29.09 -13.69 17.12
CA ALA A 244 -29.34 -13.57 18.56
C ALA A 244 -30.77 -13.13 18.88
N GLU A 245 -31.33 -12.22 18.09
CA GLU A 245 -32.63 -11.59 18.36
C GLU A 245 -33.83 -12.37 17.78
N HIS A 246 -33.62 -13.16 16.74
CA HIS A 246 -34.70 -13.86 16.02
C HIS A 246 -34.58 -15.36 16.21
N THR A 247 -35.29 -15.88 17.22
CA THR A 247 -35.28 -17.30 17.58
C THR A 247 -36.41 -18.12 16.95
N GLN A 248 -37.42 -17.46 16.43
CA GLN A 248 -38.59 -18.13 15.86
C GLN A 248 -38.27 -18.78 14.50
N PRO A 249 -38.89 -19.92 14.18
CA PRO A 249 -38.79 -20.53 12.86
C PRO A 249 -39.36 -19.60 11.79
N GLY A 250 -38.80 -19.67 10.58
CA GLY A 250 -39.19 -18.78 9.50
C GLY A 250 -38.23 -18.84 8.30
N PRO A 251 -38.44 -18.00 7.27
CA PRO A 251 -37.45 -17.85 6.22
C PRO A 251 -36.13 -17.37 6.87
N GLY A 252 -35.05 -18.12 6.64
CA GLY A 252 -33.74 -17.78 7.18
C GLY A 252 -33.27 -16.40 6.68
N PRO A 253 -32.38 -15.72 7.42
CA PRO A 253 -31.96 -14.36 7.11
C PRO A 253 -31.33 -14.23 5.72
N LEU A 254 -30.75 -15.30 5.19
CA LEU A 254 -30.02 -15.28 3.92
C LEU A 254 -30.81 -15.91 2.75
N LEU A 255 -32.13 -16.07 2.87
CA LEU A 255 -32.95 -16.78 1.88
C LEU A 255 -32.83 -16.18 0.48
N ASP A 256 -32.76 -14.85 0.39
CA ASP A 256 -32.70 -14.12 -0.89
C ASP A 256 -31.26 -13.99 -1.44
N LEU A 257 -30.26 -14.47 -0.69
CA LEU A 257 -28.86 -14.41 -1.12
C LEU A 257 -28.51 -15.59 -2.01
N GLN A 258 -27.93 -15.27 -3.17
CA GLN A 258 -27.38 -16.26 -4.07
C GLN A 258 -26.00 -16.72 -3.56
N LYS A 259 -25.98 -17.68 -2.65
CA LYS A 259 -24.75 -18.25 -2.06
C LYS A 259 -23.66 -18.54 -3.11
N ASN A 260 -24.04 -19.17 -4.23
CA ASN A 260 -23.09 -19.51 -5.30
C ASN A 260 -22.43 -18.27 -5.93
N LYS A 261 -23.21 -17.22 -6.23
CA LYS A 261 -22.71 -15.96 -6.79
C LYS A 261 -21.77 -15.26 -5.80
N LEU A 262 -22.12 -15.30 -4.51
CA LEU A 262 -21.29 -14.73 -3.46
C LEU A 262 -19.96 -15.49 -3.29
N LEU A 263 -19.99 -16.82 -3.35
CA LEU A 263 -18.78 -17.65 -3.31
C LEU A 263 -17.90 -17.46 -4.55
N GLU A 264 -18.50 -17.30 -5.73
CA GLU A 264 -17.81 -16.94 -6.97
C GLU A 264 -17.05 -15.64 -6.80
N MET A 265 -17.69 -14.57 -6.30
CA MET A 265 -17.01 -13.29 -6.03
C MET A 265 -15.82 -13.44 -5.07
N TRP A 266 -15.92 -14.26 -4.02
CA TRP A 266 -14.79 -14.50 -3.11
C TRP A 266 -13.65 -15.28 -3.77
N SER A 267 -13.98 -16.23 -4.65
CA SER A 267 -13.00 -16.96 -5.45
C SER A 267 -12.29 -16.06 -6.47
N ASP A 268 -13.05 -15.17 -7.12
CA ASP A 268 -12.52 -14.18 -8.05
C ASP A 268 -11.56 -13.23 -7.33
N LEU A 269 -11.95 -12.74 -6.14
CA LEU A 269 -11.05 -11.95 -5.30
C LEU A 269 -9.77 -12.72 -4.96
N ALA A 270 -9.85 -13.99 -4.58
CA ALA A 270 -8.65 -14.79 -4.28
C ALA A 270 -7.72 -14.88 -5.50
N THR A 271 -8.29 -15.07 -6.69
CA THR A 271 -7.55 -15.14 -7.96
C THR A 271 -6.87 -13.81 -8.28
N GLU A 272 -7.60 -12.71 -8.21
CA GLU A 272 -7.09 -11.37 -8.50
C GLU A 272 -6.01 -10.93 -7.50
N VAL A 273 -6.18 -11.25 -6.21
CA VAL A 273 -5.18 -10.93 -5.18
C VAL A 273 -3.92 -11.77 -5.36
N GLN A 274 -4.06 -13.05 -5.73
CA GLN A 274 -2.91 -13.90 -6.05
C GLN A 274 -2.16 -13.37 -7.28
N TYR A 275 -2.89 -13.01 -8.34
CA TYR A 275 -2.30 -12.37 -9.52
C TYR A 275 -1.56 -11.08 -9.14
N PHE A 276 -2.17 -10.23 -8.31
CA PHE A 276 -1.52 -9.00 -7.85
C PHE A 276 -0.22 -9.29 -7.08
N LEU A 277 -0.25 -10.26 -6.15
CA LEU A 277 0.93 -10.66 -5.38
C LEU A 277 2.06 -11.17 -6.29
N ASP A 278 1.75 -12.03 -7.25
CA ASP A 278 2.72 -12.65 -8.14
C ASP A 278 3.37 -11.66 -9.11
N ASN A 279 2.67 -10.58 -9.47
CA ASN A 279 3.13 -9.65 -10.50
C ASN A 279 3.68 -8.33 -9.95
N TYR A 280 3.34 -7.94 -8.72
CA TYR A 280 3.64 -6.60 -8.21
C TYR A 280 4.30 -6.55 -6.82
N MET A 281 4.40 -7.67 -6.10
CA MET A 281 4.79 -7.68 -4.68
C MET A 281 6.02 -8.56 -4.34
N GLU A 282 6.87 -8.87 -5.32
CA GLU A 282 8.18 -9.54 -5.10
C GLU A 282 9.15 -8.73 -4.22
#